data_AF-K1X9K9-F1
#
_entry.id   AF-K1X9K9-F1
#
_cell.length_a   1.000
_cell.length_b   1.000
_cell.length_c   1.000
_cell.angle_alpha   90.00
_cell.angle_beta   90.00
_cell.angle_gamma   90.00
#
_symmetry.space_group_name_H-M   'P 1'
#
loop_
_entity.id
_entity.type
_entity.pdbx_description
1 polymer ?
#
loop_
_entity_poly.entity_id
_entity_poly.type
_entity_poly.pdbx_seq_one_letter_code
_entity_poly.pdbx_strand_id
1 'polypeptide(L)'
;MSGATNREAVFPTRQSLGLMKAKLKGAQTGHDLLKRKSEALTKRFREITKRIDEAKRKMGRVMQIAAFSLAEVTYAVGGDIGYQVQESVKSARFRVRTKQENVSGVFLPAFESYTTDGNNDFGLTGLGKGGQQVQKCRETYARAVETLVELASLQTAFVTLDEVIKVVNRRVNAIEHVIIPRTENTIKYIEAELGEMDREEFFRLKKVQNKKLRDTAAQDAEMLEKRERLAKEAAGEKDGGDKGNSANPDILGESEDTDVIF
;
A
#
# COMPACT_ATOMS: atom_id res chain seq x y z
N MET A 1 4.59 32.21 -5.39
CA MET A 1 4.96 31.16 -4.41
C MET A 1 4.00 29.96 -4.49
N SER A 2 3.85 29.32 -5.67
CA SER A 2 2.85 28.26 -5.92
C SER A 2 3.45 26.88 -6.22
N GLY A 3 4.79 26.73 -6.24
CA GLY A 3 5.46 25.47 -6.55
C GLY A 3 5.73 24.54 -5.36
N ALA A 4 5.40 24.94 -4.13
CA ALA A 4 5.76 24.19 -2.92
C ALA A 4 4.76 23.06 -2.58
N THR A 5 3.55 23.07 -3.14
CA THR A 5 2.48 22.12 -2.76
C THR A 5 2.54 20.77 -3.49
N ASN A 6 3.23 20.69 -4.63
CA ASN A 6 3.30 19.48 -5.47
C ASN A 6 4.57 18.65 -5.29
N ARG A 7 5.41 18.97 -4.30
CA ARG A 7 6.67 18.27 -4.01
C ARG A 7 6.85 18.01 -2.52
N GLU A 8 7.72 17.07 -2.18
CA GLU A 8 8.14 16.86 -0.79
C GLU A 8 9.33 17.76 -0.47
N ALA A 9 9.38 18.27 0.77
CA ALA A 9 10.47 19.12 1.22
C ALA A 9 11.67 18.26 1.62
N VAL A 10 12.52 17.93 0.65
CA VAL A 10 13.72 17.10 0.86
C VAL A 10 14.91 17.72 0.16
N PHE A 11 16.05 17.72 0.84
CA PHE A 11 17.31 18.21 0.27
C PHE A 11 17.80 17.27 -0.85
N PRO A 12 18.28 17.83 -1.98
CA PRO A 12 18.74 17.04 -3.12
C PRO A 12 20.10 16.42 -2.82
N THR A 13 20.11 15.13 -2.48
CA THR A 13 21.31 14.33 -2.25
C THR A 13 21.15 12.98 -2.96
N ARG A 14 22.26 12.30 -3.28
CA ARG A 14 22.18 10.94 -3.89
C ARG A 14 21.45 9.95 -2.98
N GLN A 15 21.56 10.10 -1.66
CA GLN A 15 20.84 9.28 -0.69
C GLN A 15 19.32 9.56 -0.73
N SER A 16 18.91 10.83 -0.78
CA SER A 16 17.48 11.18 -0.86
C SER A 16 16.84 10.72 -2.18
N LEU A 17 17.59 10.74 -3.28
CA LEU A 17 17.16 10.17 -4.56
C LEU A 17 16.86 8.67 -4.45
N GLY A 18 17.76 7.91 -3.80
CA GLY A 18 17.54 6.48 -3.53
C GLY A 18 16.28 6.22 -2.70
N LEU A 19 16.08 7.00 -1.64
CA LEU A 19 14.89 6.92 -0.78
C LEU A 19 13.60 7.22 -1.56
N MET A 20 13.60 8.26 -2.39
CA MET A 20 12.42 8.63 -3.20
C MET A 20 12.10 7.60 -4.29
N LYS A 21 13.13 7.03 -4.95
CA LYS A 21 12.93 5.93 -5.92
C LYS A 21 12.37 4.67 -5.25
N ALA A 22 12.88 4.32 -4.07
CA ALA A 22 12.34 3.21 -3.28
C ALA A 22 10.89 3.46 -2.86
N LYS A 23 10.57 4.69 -2.43
CA LYS A 23 9.21 5.11 -2.08
C LYS A 23 8.26 5.07 -3.28
N LEU A 24 8.68 5.53 -4.47
CA LEU A 24 7.89 5.45 -5.69
C LEU A 24 7.56 3.99 -6.04
N LYS A 25 8.56 3.11 -6.00
CA LYS A 25 8.36 1.67 -6.24
C LYS A 25 7.41 1.05 -5.20
N GLY A 26 7.54 1.43 -3.93
CA GLY A 26 6.64 1.01 -2.85
C GLY A 26 5.20 1.53 -3.02
N ALA A 27 5.04 2.75 -3.52
CA ALA A 27 3.72 3.32 -3.82
C ALA A 27 3.04 2.61 -5.00
N GLN A 28 3.79 2.27 -6.05
CA GLN A 28 3.30 1.51 -7.20
C GLN A 28 2.87 0.10 -6.80
N THR A 29 3.71 -0.65 -6.07
CA THR A 29 3.34 -2.00 -5.59
C THR A 29 2.17 -1.96 -4.59
N GLY A 30 2.14 -0.96 -3.71
CA GLY A 30 1.04 -0.73 -2.78
C GLY A 30 -0.28 -0.42 -3.49
N HIS A 31 -0.25 0.39 -4.54
CA HIS A 31 -1.40 0.68 -5.40
C HIS A 31 -1.97 -0.60 -6.01
N ASP A 32 -1.13 -1.42 -6.65
CA ASP A 32 -1.58 -2.64 -7.32
C ASP A 32 -2.17 -3.66 -6.33
N LEU A 33 -1.57 -3.77 -5.15
CA LEU A 33 -2.06 -4.66 -4.10
C LEU A 33 -3.41 -4.20 -3.54
N LEU A 34 -3.57 -2.91 -3.27
CA LEU A 34 -4.82 -2.34 -2.80
C LEU A 34 -5.92 -2.41 -3.87
N LYS A 35 -5.57 -2.21 -5.14
CA LYS A 35 -6.50 -2.35 -6.27
C LYS A 35 -7.03 -3.78 -6.38
N ARG A 36 -6.15 -4.78 -6.34
CA ARG A 36 -6.55 -6.21 -6.29
C ARG A 36 -7.44 -6.53 -5.09
N LYS A 37 -7.12 -6.01 -3.90
CA LYS A 37 -7.97 -6.16 -2.71
C LYS A 37 -9.35 -5.54 -2.92
N SER A 38 -9.42 -4.33 -3.50
CA SER A 38 -10.68 -3.63 -3.76
C SER A 38 -11.59 -4.40 -4.73
N GLU A 39 -11.02 -4.99 -5.78
CA GLU A 39 -11.74 -5.78 -6.77
C GLU A 39 -12.30 -7.07 -6.14
N ALA A 40 -11.50 -7.76 -5.33
CA ALA A 40 -11.93 -8.95 -4.59
C ALA A 40 -13.08 -8.63 -3.61
N LEU A 41 -12.96 -7.54 -2.85
CA LEU A 41 -14.01 -7.08 -1.94
C LEU A 41 -15.29 -6.69 -2.70
N THR A 42 -15.16 -6.01 -3.84
CA THR A 42 -16.31 -5.62 -4.68
C THR A 42 -17.04 -6.84 -5.24
N LYS A 43 -16.32 -7.91 -5.61
CA LYS A 43 -16.93 -9.17 -6.04
C LYS A 43 -17.75 -9.80 -4.91
N ARG A 44 -17.18 -9.91 -3.70
CA ARG A 44 -17.88 -10.44 -2.52
C ARG A 44 -19.07 -9.57 -2.11
N PHE A 45 -18.92 -8.26 -2.20
CA PHE A 45 -20.00 -7.30 -1.94
C PHE A 45 -21.22 -7.58 -2.84
N ARG A 46 -21.00 -7.77 -4.15
CA ARG A 46 -22.08 -8.13 -5.09
C ARG A 46 -22.72 -9.49 -4.78
N GLU A 47 -21.94 -10.48 -4.36
CA GLU A 47 -22.45 -11.78 -3.93
C GLU A 47 -23.35 -11.64 -2.68
N ILE A 48 -22.94 -10.85 -1.70
CA ILE A 48 -23.72 -10.54 -0.50
C ILE A 48 -25.00 -9.76 -0.87
N THR A 49 -24.94 -8.80 -1.79
CA THR A 49 -26.14 -8.07 -2.26
C THR A 49 -27.20 -9.01 -2.83
N LYS A 50 -26.80 -9.99 -3.65
CA LYS A 50 -27.72 -10.99 -4.20
C LYS A 50 -28.34 -11.84 -3.09
N ARG A 51 -27.52 -12.31 -2.14
CA ARG A 51 -27.99 -13.07 -0.96
C ARG A 51 -28.97 -12.26 -0.11
N ILE A 52 -28.75 -10.96 0.05
CA ILE A 52 -29.66 -10.08 0.79
C ILE A 52 -31.01 -9.97 0.09
N ASP A 53 -31.06 -9.81 -1.23
CA ASP A 53 -32.34 -9.78 -1.97
C ASP A 53 -33.10 -11.11 -1.82
N GLU A 54 -32.41 -12.23 -2.02
CA GLU A 54 -32.99 -13.58 -1.83
C GLU A 54 -33.51 -13.78 -0.40
N ALA A 55 -32.71 -13.42 0.61
CA ALA A 55 -33.09 -13.53 2.02
C ALA A 55 -34.25 -12.59 2.37
N LYS A 56 -34.31 -11.38 1.83
CA LYS A 56 -35.41 -10.42 2.06
C LYS A 56 -36.71 -10.91 1.43
N ARG A 57 -36.67 -11.52 0.24
CA ARG A 57 -37.84 -12.17 -0.38
C ARG A 57 -38.30 -13.39 0.43
N LYS A 58 -37.36 -14.20 0.92
CA LYS A 58 -37.67 -15.34 1.80
C LYS A 58 -38.30 -14.87 3.12
N MET A 59 -37.74 -13.85 3.76
CA MET A 59 -38.27 -13.22 4.96
C MET A 59 -39.71 -12.73 4.75
N GLY A 60 -40.01 -12.04 3.64
CA GLY A 60 -41.36 -11.58 3.34
C GLY A 60 -42.38 -12.72 3.33
N ARG A 61 -42.04 -13.86 2.71
CA ARG A 61 -42.90 -15.06 2.70
C ARG A 61 -43.05 -15.68 4.08
N VAL A 62 -41.96 -15.86 4.82
CA VAL A 62 -41.98 -16.47 6.16
C VAL A 62 -42.78 -15.60 7.14
N MET A 63 -42.63 -14.28 7.06
CA MET A 63 -43.38 -13.33 7.88
C MET A 63 -44.87 -13.32 7.54
N GLN A 64 -45.23 -13.44 6.25
CA GLN A 64 -46.63 -13.57 5.84
C GLN A 64 -47.28 -14.83 6.42
N ILE A 65 -46.56 -15.97 6.38
CA ILE A 65 -47.03 -17.22 6.98
C ILE A 65 -47.16 -17.07 8.50
N ALA A 66 -46.18 -16.44 9.17
CA ALA A 66 -46.25 -16.20 10.61
C ALA A 66 -47.43 -15.31 11.01
N ALA A 67 -47.68 -14.22 10.26
CA ALA A 67 -48.82 -13.34 10.47
C ALA A 67 -50.16 -14.08 10.27
N PHE A 68 -50.24 -14.99 9.30
CA PHE A 68 -51.40 -15.84 9.10
C PHE A 68 -51.61 -16.81 10.26
N SER A 69 -50.55 -17.46 10.75
CA SER A 69 -50.60 -18.31 11.95
C SER A 69 -51.08 -17.54 13.19
N LEU A 70 -50.73 -16.26 13.33
CA LEU A 70 -51.24 -15.42 14.41
C LEU A 70 -52.75 -15.20 14.28
N ALA A 71 -53.25 -14.94 13.07
CA ALA A 71 -54.68 -14.82 12.82
C ALA A 71 -55.44 -16.13 13.13
N GLU A 72 -54.87 -17.29 12.77
CA GLU A 72 -55.42 -18.61 13.15
C GLU A 72 -55.54 -18.74 14.68
N VAL A 73 -54.54 -18.29 15.43
CA VAL A 73 -54.53 -18.30 16.90
C VAL A 73 -55.59 -17.38 17.48
N THR A 74 -55.67 -16.13 17.01
CA THR A 74 -56.68 -15.16 17.49
C THR A 74 -58.09 -15.68 17.28
N TYR A 75 -58.36 -16.32 16.13
CA TYR A 75 -59.65 -16.94 15.84
C TYR A 75 -59.93 -18.15 16.75
N ALA A 76 -58.95 -19.04 16.92
CA ALA A 76 -59.11 -20.28 17.71
C ALA A 76 -59.28 -20.02 19.22
N VAL A 77 -58.63 -18.98 19.74
CA VAL A 77 -58.71 -18.58 21.15
C VAL A 77 -59.97 -17.73 21.43
N GLY A 78 -60.51 -17.05 20.41
CA GLY A 78 -61.76 -16.29 20.51
C GLY A 78 -61.63 -14.99 21.33
N GLY A 79 -60.42 -14.43 21.42
CA GLY A 79 -60.10 -13.26 22.21
C GLY A 79 -58.64 -12.82 22.05
N ASP A 80 -58.24 -11.76 22.77
CA ASP A 80 -56.88 -11.23 22.71
C ASP A 80 -55.92 -12.06 23.59
N ILE A 81 -54.98 -12.77 22.94
CA ILE A 81 -53.91 -13.53 23.62
C ILE A 81 -52.74 -12.62 24.05
N GLY A 82 -52.71 -11.38 23.58
CA GLY A 82 -51.60 -10.45 23.78
C GLY A 82 -51.25 -10.21 25.24
N TYR A 83 -52.27 -10.01 26.10
CA TYR A 83 -52.07 -9.78 27.54
C TYR A 83 -51.37 -10.96 28.23
N GLN A 84 -51.83 -12.19 27.96
CA GLN A 84 -51.24 -13.41 28.53
C GLN A 84 -49.80 -13.62 28.06
N VAL A 85 -49.52 -13.32 26.78
CA VAL A 85 -48.16 -13.41 26.23
C VAL A 85 -47.26 -12.38 26.90
N GLN A 86 -47.68 -11.12 27.03
CA GLN A 86 -46.88 -10.06 27.63
C GLN A 86 -46.57 -10.33 29.11
N GLU A 87 -47.55 -10.80 29.89
CA GLU A 87 -47.37 -11.13 31.31
C GLU A 87 -46.42 -12.34 31.51
N SER A 88 -46.40 -13.27 30.57
CA SER A 88 -45.52 -14.45 30.63
C SER A 88 -44.04 -14.17 30.33
N VAL A 89 -43.70 -13.00 29.76
CA VAL A 89 -42.30 -12.68 29.38
C VAL A 89 -41.47 -12.34 30.62
N LYS A 90 -40.55 -13.23 31.00
CA LYS A 90 -39.54 -12.96 32.04
C LYS A 90 -38.13 -12.84 31.48
N SER A 91 -37.70 -13.84 30.71
CA SER A 91 -36.37 -13.84 30.12
C SER A 91 -36.37 -14.34 28.67
N ALA A 92 -35.47 -13.80 27.85
CA ALA A 92 -35.38 -14.18 26.45
C ALA A 92 -34.84 -15.62 26.30
N ARG A 93 -35.68 -16.51 25.77
CA ARG A 93 -35.30 -17.88 25.37
C ARG A 93 -34.42 -17.89 24.12
N PHE A 94 -34.76 -17.06 23.14
CA PHE A 94 -33.99 -16.89 21.91
C PHE A 94 -32.99 -15.76 22.09
N ARG A 95 -31.70 -16.08 21.98
CA ARG A 95 -30.60 -15.13 22.17
C ARG A 95 -29.69 -15.14 20.94
N VAL A 96 -28.96 -14.05 20.76
CA VAL A 96 -28.04 -13.85 19.64
C VAL A 96 -26.64 -13.68 20.17
N ARG A 97 -25.68 -14.38 19.56
CA ARG A 97 -24.26 -14.25 19.83
C ARG A 97 -23.56 -13.64 18.61
N THR A 98 -22.61 -12.76 18.86
CA THR A 98 -21.73 -12.21 17.83
C THR A 98 -20.55 -13.14 17.58
N LYS A 99 -20.29 -13.41 16.31
CA LYS A 99 -19.11 -14.09 15.78
C LYS A 99 -18.41 -13.17 14.80
N GLN A 100 -17.12 -13.36 14.60
CA GLN A 100 -16.37 -12.63 13.56
C GLN A 100 -16.04 -13.60 12.43
N GLU A 101 -16.35 -13.20 11.20
CA GLU A 101 -15.99 -13.92 9.99
C GLU A 101 -14.96 -13.12 9.20
N ASN A 102 -13.90 -13.76 8.72
CA ASN A 102 -12.89 -13.10 7.91
C ASN A 102 -13.20 -13.25 6.42
N VAL A 103 -13.51 -12.14 5.75
CA VAL A 103 -13.74 -12.09 4.31
C VAL A 103 -12.64 -11.24 3.67
N SER A 104 -11.73 -11.90 2.96
CA SER A 104 -10.65 -11.24 2.18
C SER A 104 -9.81 -10.24 3.01
N GLY A 105 -9.55 -10.57 4.28
CA GLY A 105 -8.76 -9.74 5.19
C GLY A 105 -9.52 -8.56 5.77
N VAL A 106 -10.85 -8.70 5.90
CA VAL A 106 -11.75 -7.79 6.62
C VAL A 106 -12.58 -8.64 7.58
N PHE A 107 -12.59 -8.27 8.86
CA PHE A 107 -13.39 -8.95 9.88
C PHE A 107 -14.81 -8.39 9.86
N LEU A 108 -15.76 -9.22 9.48
CA LEU A 108 -17.18 -8.89 9.44
C LEU A 108 -17.87 -9.48 10.68
N PRO A 109 -18.75 -8.72 11.36
CA PRO A 109 -19.59 -9.27 12.41
C PRO A 109 -20.67 -10.15 11.79
N ALA A 110 -20.80 -11.37 12.31
CA ALA A 110 -21.85 -12.32 12.00
C ALA A 110 -22.66 -12.62 13.27
N PHE A 111 -23.96 -12.85 13.12
CA PHE A 111 -24.84 -13.21 14.23
C PHE A 111 -25.23 -14.69 14.16
N GLU A 112 -25.10 -15.39 15.28
CA GLU A 112 -25.57 -16.77 15.46
C GLU A 112 -26.69 -16.78 16.51
N SER A 113 -27.82 -17.39 16.16
CA SER A 113 -28.93 -17.60 17.10
C SER A 113 -28.69 -18.85 17.94
N TYR A 114 -28.94 -18.74 19.25
CA TYR A 114 -28.95 -19.90 20.14
C TYR A 114 -30.18 -19.85 21.05
N THR A 115 -30.73 -21.03 21.32
CA THR A 115 -31.86 -21.20 22.24
C THR A 115 -31.30 -21.61 23.60
N THR A 116 -31.72 -20.92 24.66
CA THR A 116 -31.36 -21.34 26.03
C THR A 116 -32.34 -22.40 26.50
N ASP A 117 -31.83 -23.59 26.81
CA ASP A 117 -32.62 -24.69 27.36
C ASP A 117 -32.95 -24.43 28.84
N GLY A 118 -34.21 -24.61 29.22
CA GLY A 118 -34.69 -24.42 30.60
C GLY A 118 -35.69 -23.29 30.81
N ASN A 119 -35.87 -22.38 29.85
CA ASN A 119 -36.86 -21.30 29.95
C ASN A 119 -38.16 -21.67 29.18
N ASN A 120 -39.06 -22.42 29.83
CA ASN A 120 -40.41 -22.69 29.34
C ASN A 120 -41.41 -21.68 29.95
N ASP A 121 -41.23 -20.40 29.61
CA ASP A 121 -42.06 -19.29 30.11
C ASP A 121 -43.54 -19.38 29.68
N PHE A 122 -43.85 -20.20 28.67
CA PHE A 122 -45.18 -20.36 28.07
C PHE A 122 -45.91 -21.66 28.46
N GLY A 123 -45.52 -22.30 29.58
CA GLY A 123 -46.14 -23.58 30.01
C GLY A 123 -47.64 -23.51 30.29
N LEU A 124 -48.17 -22.31 30.59
CA LEU A 124 -49.59 -22.08 30.92
C LEU A 124 -50.42 -21.53 29.75
N THR A 125 -49.77 -20.94 28.73
CA THR A 125 -50.46 -20.38 27.56
C THR A 125 -50.77 -21.50 26.56
N GLY A 126 -52.05 -21.80 26.35
CA GLY A 126 -52.49 -22.89 25.47
C GLY A 126 -53.04 -24.13 26.19
N LEU A 127 -53.22 -24.10 27.50
CA LEU A 127 -54.00 -25.12 28.23
C LEU A 127 -55.52 -24.99 28.00
N GLY A 128 -55.97 -23.86 27.44
CA GLY A 128 -57.36 -23.61 27.04
C GLY A 128 -57.66 -24.01 25.59
N LYS A 129 -58.72 -23.43 25.01
CA LYS A 129 -59.08 -23.63 23.60
C LYS A 129 -57.97 -23.10 22.68
N GLY A 130 -57.52 -23.89 21.70
CA GLY A 130 -56.58 -23.46 20.66
C GLY A 130 -55.09 -23.68 20.93
N GLY A 131 -54.69 -24.40 21.99
CA GLY A 131 -53.28 -24.62 22.36
C GLY A 131 -52.37 -25.18 21.25
N GLN A 132 -52.87 -26.09 20.42
CA GLN A 132 -52.11 -26.62 19.28
C GLN A 132 -51.77 -25.53 18.25
N GLN A 133 -52.70 -24.60 17.99
CA GLN A 133 -52.46 -23.48 17.08
C GLN A 133 -51.45 -22.50 17.66
N VAL A 134 -51.48 -22.28 18.98
CA VAL A 134 -50.51 -21.44 19.68
C VAL A 134 -49.09 -22.00 19.54
N GLN A 135 -48.91 -23.32 19.71
CA GLN A 135 -47.59 -23.96 19.55
C GLN A 135 -47.11 -23.92 18.10
N LYS A 136 -47.99 -24.21 17.13
CA LYS A 136 -47.67 -24.08 15.70
C LYS A 136 -47.25 -22.65 15.35
N CYS A 137 -48.00 -21.66 15.82
CA CYS A 137 -47.69 -20.24 15.62
C CYS A 137 -46.31 -19.90 16.21
N ARG A 138 -46.03 -20.34 17.43
CA ARG A 138 -44.72 -20.17 18.08
C ARG A 138 -43.57 -20.76 17.26
N GLU A 139 -43.71 -21.98 16.74
CA GLU A 139 -42.69 -22.59 15.88
C GLU A 139 -42.48 -21.80 14.59
N THR A 140 -43.57 -21.31 13.97
CA THR A 140 -43.46 -20.47 12.77
C THR A 140 -42.76 -19.13 13.05
N TYR A 141 -43.04 -18.49 14.19
CA TYR A 141 -42.36 -17.26 14.59
C TYR A 141 -40.90 -17.51 15.00
N ALA A 142 -40.58 -18.64 15.63
CA ALA A 142 -39.20 -18.98 15.95
C ALA A 142 -38.35 -19.10 14.67
N ARG A 143 -38.87 -19.79 13.64
CA ARG A 143 -38.22 -19.86 12.32
C ARG A 143 -38.15 -18.48 11.63
N ALA A 144 -39.17 -17.64 11.79
CA ALA A 144 -39.15 -16.28 11.25
C ALA A 144 -38.04 -15.43 11.87
N VAL A 145 -37.90 -15.46 13.20
CA VAL A 145 -36.85 -14.74 13.92
C VAL A 145 -35.46 -15.26 13.56
N GLU A 146 -35.29 -16.57 13.39
CA GLU A 146 -34.03 -17.15 12.89
C GLU A 146 -33.65 -16.59 11.52
N THR A 147 -34.59 -16.53 10.57
CA THR A 147 -34.33 -15.93 9.25
C THR A 147 -34.06 -14.41 9.32
N LEU A 148 -34.63 -13.72 10.31
CA LEU A 148 -34.34 -12.30 10.56
C LEU A 148 -32.93 -12.09 11.09
N VAL A 149 -32.44 -12.96 11.96
CA VAL A 149 -31.06 -12.91 12.47
C VAL A 149 -30.06 -13.15 11.34
N GLU A 150 -30.32 -14.14 10.46
CA GLU A 150 -29.50 -14.37 9.26
C GLU A 150 -29.47 -13.12 8.35
N LEU A 151 -30.63 -12.50 8.11
CA LEU A 151 -30.71 -11.28 7.30
C LEU A 151 -29.98 -10.10 7.96
N ALA A 152 -30.14 -9.91 9.26
CA ALA A 152 -29.46 -8.86 10.02
C ALA A 152 -27.93 -9.03 10.00
N SER A 153 -27.45 -10.27 10.05
CA SER A 153 -26.03 -10.63 9.89
C SER A 153 -25.51 -10.17 8.53
N LEU A 154 -26.22 -10.51 7.44
CA LEU A 154 -25.85 -10.09 6.09
C LEU A 154 -25.90 -8.57 5.91
N GLN A 155 -26.90 -7.89 6.48
CA GLN A 155 -27.04 -6.43 6.39
C GLN A 155 -25.93 -5.69 7.14
N THR A 156 -25.56 -6.16 8.34
CA THR A 156 -24.48 -5.54 9.13
C THR A 156 -23.13 -5.76 8.46
N ALA A 157 -22.90 -6.97 7.93
CA ALA A 157 -21.74 -7.29 7.11
C ALA A 157 -21.69 -6.42 5.83
N PHE A 158 -22.83 -6.12 5.21
CA PHE A 158 -22.92 -5.28 4.03
C PHE A 158 -22.51 -3.82 4.28
N VAL A 159 -23.03 -3.21 5.36
CA VAL A 159 -22.70 -1.81 5.71
C VAL A 159 -21.22 -1.67 6.05
N THR A 160 -20.70 -2.57 6.88
CA THR A 160 -19.27 -2.58 7.26
C THR A 160 -18.36 -2.81 6.06
N LEU A 161 -18.72 -3.74 5.16
CA LEU A 161 -17.95 -4.00 3.94
C LEU A 161 -17.96 -2.80 2.97
N ASP A 162 -19.09 -2.10 2.81
CA ASP A 162 -19.20 -0.90 1.97
C ASP A 162 -18.27 0.21 2.46
N GLU A 163 -18.24 0.47 3.77
CA GLU A 163 -17.35 1.46 4.37
C GLU A 163 -15.88 1.14 4.11
N VAL A 164 -15.50 -0.14 4.28
CA VAL A 164 -14.13 -0.58 4.00
C VAL A 164 -13.78 -0.42 2.53
N ILE A 165 -14.67 -0.77 1.60
CA ILE A 165 -14.46 -0.57 0.16
C ILE A 165 -14.26 0.92 -0.15
N LYS A 166 -15.09 1.81 0.41
CA LYS A 166 -14.93 3.27 0.24
C LYS A 166 -13.60 3.78 0.77
N VAL A 167 -13.12 3.26 1.90
CA VAL A 167 -11.79 3.62 2.44
C VAL A 167 -10.67 3.12 1.53
N VAL A 168 -10.74 1.88 1.05
CA VAL A 168 -9.74 1.32 0.14
C VAL A 168 -9.69 2.09 -1.18
N ASN A 169 -10.84 2.39 -1.81
CA ASN A 169 -10.90 3.15 -3.06
C ASN A 169 -10.37 4.57 -2.88
N ARG A 170 -10.68 5.24 -1.76
CA ARG A 170 -10.08 6.56 -1.44
C ARG A 170 -8.56 6.47 -1.31
N ARG A 171 -8.03 5.41 -0.71
CA ARG A 171 -6.57 5.20 -0.60
C ARG A 171 -5.92 4.95 -1.95
N VAL A 172 -6.54 4.13 -2.81
CA VAL A 172 -6.07 3.87 -4.17
C VAL A 172 -6.00 5.20 -4.96
N ASN A 173 -7.07 5.99 -4.95
CA ASN A 173 -7.12 7.27 -5.64
C ASN A 173 -6.11 8.28 -5.09
N ALA A 174 -5.89 8.30 -3.76
CA ALA A 174 -4.88 9.15 -3.15
C ALA A 174 -3.46 8.76 -3.58
N ILE A 175 -3.18 7.46 -3.72
CA ILE A 175 -1.89 7.00 -4.21
C ILE A 175 -1.70 7.38 -5.68
N GLU A 176 -2.71 7.12 -6.52
CA GLU A 176 -2.65 7.35 -7.96
C GLU A 176 -2.54 8.83 -8.33
N HIS A 177 -3.36 9.69 -7.73
CA HIS A 177 -3.46 11.10 -8.15
C HIS A 177 -2.68 12.08 -7.27
N VAL A 178 -2.27 11.70 -6.05
CA VAL A 178 -1.56 12.62 -5.15
C VAL A 178 -0.14 12.15 -4.86
N ILE A 179 0.04 10.91 -4.39
CA ILE A 179 1.35 10.45 -3.88
C ILE A 179 2.31 10.15 -5.03
N ILE A 180 1.89 9.40 -6.06
CA ILE A 180 2.74 9.05 -7.20
C ILE A 180 3.23 10.32 -7.92
N PRO A 181 2.34 11.25 -8.36
CA PRO A 181 2.79 12.46 -9.06
C PRO A 181 3.69 13.35 -8.20
N ARG A 182 3.41 13.46 -6.90
CA ARG A 182 4.22 14.25 -5.96
C ARG A 182 5.62 13.65 -5.78
N THR A 183 5.72 12.33 -5.73
CA THR A 183 7.00 11.63 -5.60
C THR A 183 7.80 11.74 -6.90
N GLU A 184 7.16 11.59 -8.07
CA GLU A 184 7.80 11.76 -9.37
C GLU A 184 8.34 13.18 -9.59
N ASN A 185 7.56 14.21 -9.23
CA ASN A 185 8.01 15.60 -9.31
C ASN A 185 9.21 15.86 -8.39
N THR A 186 9.23 15.23 -7.20
CA THR A 186 10.35 15.33 -6.26
C THR A 186 11.59 14.64 -6.81
N ILE A 187 11.46 13.48 -7.46
CA ILE A 187 12.58 12.79 -8.12
C ILE A 187 13.15 13.65 -9.25
N LYS A 188 12.29 14.21 -10.12
CA LYS A 188 12.73 15.11 -11.20
C LYS A 188 13.48 16.32 -10.68
N TYR A 189 13.04 16.91 -9.56
CA TYR A 189 13.74 18.01 -8.91
C TYR A 189 15.13 17.60 -8.40
N ILE A 190 15.23 16.47 -7.68
CA ILE A 190 16.51 16.00 -7.15
C ILE A 190 17.47 15.65 -8.29
N GLU A 191 16.99 15.04 -9.37
CA GLU A 191 17.81 14.72 -10.56
C GLU A 191 18.31 15.98 -11.27
N ALA A 192 17.48 17.02 -11.38
CA ALA A 192 17.89 18.30 -11.96
C ALA A 192 18.96 19.00 -11.12
N GLU A 193 18.79 19.06 -9.79
CA GLU A 193 19.76 19.69 -8.88
C GLU A 193 21.08 18.92 -8.82
N LEU A 194 21.05 17.59 -8.71
CA LEU A 194 22.26 16.78 -8.72
C LEU A 194 23.01 16.91 -10.06
N GLY A 195 22.29 16.95 -11.18
CA GLY A 195 22.88 17.16 -12.50
C GLY A 195 23.55 18.52 -12.63
N GLU A 196 23.02 19.56 -11.98
CA GLU A 196 23.63 20.89 -11.96
C GLU A 196 24.87 20.94 -11.05
N MET A 197 24.81 20.35 -9.86
CA MET A 197 25.96 20.20 -8.97
C MET A 197 27.12 19.44 -9.64
N ASP A 198 26.80 18.32 -10.31
CA ASP A 198 27.80 17.52 -11.04
C ASP A 198 28.39 18.33 -12.23
N ARG A 199 27.59 19.17 -12.91
CA ARG A 199 28.08 20.09 -13.96
C ARG A 199 29.03 21.15 -13.41
N GLU A 200 28.68 21.77 -12.28
CA GLU A 200 29.54 22.78 -11.64
C GLU A 200 30.87 22.19 -11.16
N GLU A 201 30.84 20.99 -10.59
CA GLU A 201 32.05 20.26 -10.17
C GLU A 201 32.91 19.87 -11.37
N PHE A 202 32.31 19.39 -12.46
CA PHE A 202 33.02 19.09 -13.70
C PHE A 202 33.70 20.33 -14.29
N PHE A 203 33.01 21.49 -14.29
CA PHE A 203 33.60 22.74 -14.77
C PHE A 203 34.77 23.20 -13.90
N ARG A 204 34.67 23.06 -12.57
CA ARG A 204 35.77 23.36 -11.64
C ARG A 204 36.99 22.47 -11.91
N LEU A 205 36.79 21.17 -12.05
CA LEU A 205 37.86 20.21 -12.38
C LEU A 205 38.53 20.55 -13.72
N LYS A 206 37.73 20.86 -14.75
CA LYS A 206 38.24 21.25 -16.08
C LYS A 206 39.09 22.52 -16.00
N LYS A 207 38.70 23.53 -15.22
CA LYS A 207 39.52 24.73 -15.01
C LYS A 207 40.83 24.44 -14.29
N VAL A 208 40.82 23.59 -13.27
CA VAL A 208 42.03 23.18 -12.55
C VAL A 208 42.97 22.40 -13.46
N GLN A 209 42.45 21.48 -14.27
CA GLN A 209 43.25 20.72 -15.24
C GLN A 209 43.85 21.62 -16.32
N ASN A 210 43.06 22.55 -16.88
CA ASN A 210 43.57 23.54 -17.84
C ASN A 210 44.65 24.44 -17.23
N LYS A 211 44.52 24.79 -15.94
CA LYS A 211 45.56 25.54 -15.23
C LYS A 211 46.84 24.69 -15.08
N LYS A 212 46.72 23.45 -14.62
CA LYS A 212 47.86 22.52 -14.52
C LYS A 212 48.57 22.32 -15.85
N LEU A 213 47.82 22.11 -16.94
CA LEU A 213 48.36 21.97 -18.30
C LEU A 213 49.13 23.21 -18.77
N ARG A 214 48.63 24.40 -18.43
CA ARG A 214 49.34 25.66 -18.71
C ARG A 214 50.61 25.79 -17.88
N ASP A 215 50.53 25.45 -16.60
CA ASP A 215 51.66 25.52 -15.68
C ASP A 215 52.76 24.50 -16.09
N THR A 216 52.40 23.28 -16.52
CA THR A 216 53.35 22.29 -17.05
C THR A 216 53.95 22.73 -18.39
N ALA A 217 53.14 23.26 -19.31
CA ALA A 217 53.66 23.76 -20.59
C ALA A 217 54.63 24.94 -20.41
N ALA A 218 54.39 25.81 -19.42
CA ALA A 218 55.32 26.88 -19.06
C ALA A 218 56.63 26.33 -18.46
N GLN A 219 56.54 25.31 -17.59
CA GLN A 219 57.72 24.63 -17.02
C GLN A 219 58.55 23.89 -18.10
N ASP A 220 57.88 23.22 -19.04
CA ASP A 220 58.54 22.53 -20.15
C ASP A 220 59.25 23.53 -21.08
N ALA A 221 58.64 24.69 -21.36
CA ALA A 221 59.26 25.76 -22.12
C ALA A 221 60.50 26.33 -21.41
N GLU A 222 60.41 26.59 -20.10
CA GLU A 222 61.56 27.05 -19.31
C GLU A 222 62.69 26.01 -19.26
N MET A 223 62.36 24.71 -19.20
CA MET A 223 63.33 23.62 -19.24
C MET A 223 64.01 23.48 -20.60
N LEU A 224 63.25 23.64 -21.69
CA LEU A 224 63.78 23.69 -23.06
C LEU A 224 64.71 24.89 -23.26
N GLU A 225 64.31 26.08 -22.82
CA GLU A 225 65.16 27.28 -22.89
C GLU A 225 66.45 27.12 -22.07
N LYS A 226 66.38 26.51 -20.89
CA LYS A 226 67.58 26.16 -20.10
C LYS A 226 68.46 25.15 -20.81
N ARG A 227 67.88 24.11 -21.44
CA ARG A 227 68.62 23.12 -22.23
C ARG A 227 69.29 23.73 -23.44
N GLU A 228 68.62 24.64 -24.15
CA GLU A 228 69.18 25.36 -25.30
C GLU A 228 70.30 26.34 -24.90
N ARG A 229 70.18 27.01 -23.74
CA ARG A 229 71.27 27.83 -23.20
C ARG A 229 72.49 26.99 -22.85
N LEU A 230 72.30 25.88 -22.14
CA LEU A 230 73.38 24.95 -21.82
C LEU A 230 74.01 24.32 -23.08
N ALA A 231 73.22 24.03 -24.13
CA ALA A 231 73.73 23.53 -25.40
C ALA A 231 74.52 24.60 -26.19
N LYS A 232 74.11 25.87 -26.13
CA LYS A 232 74.85 27.00 -26.73
C LYS A 232 76.16 27.28 -25.97
N GLU A 233 76.16 27.15 -24.64
CA GLU A 233 77.38 27.23 -23.82
C GLU A 233 78.33 26.07 -24.14
N ALA A 234 77.83 24.83 -24.27
CA ALA A 234 78.64 23.67 -24.67
C ALA A 234 79.15 23.71 -26.13
N ALA A 235 78.45 24.42 -27.03
CA ALA A 235 78.90 24.67 -28.40
C ALA A 235 79.93 25.81 -28.48
N GLY A 236 79.93 26.74 -27.53
CA GLY A 236 80.91 27.83 -27.42
C GLY A 236 82.29 27.38 -26.92
N GLU A 237 82.41 26.20 -26.30
CA GLU A 237 83.68 25.63 -25.83
C GLU A 237 84.39 24.72 -26.85
N LYS A 238 83.85 24.54 -28.07
CA LYS A 238 84.43 23.65 -29.11
C LYS A 238 85.04 24.38 -30.32
N ASP A 239 85.65 25.55 -30.13
CA ASP A 239 86.52 26.17 -31.12
C ASP A 239 87.93 26.44 -30.54
N GLY A 240 88.70 25.37 -30.41
CA GLY A 240 90.10 25.37 -29.95
C GLY A 240 90.63 23.93 -29.87
N GLY A 241 91.30 23.47 -30.94
CA GLY A 241 91.60 22.04 -31.15
C GLY A 241 92.79 21.45 -30.38
N ASP A 242 92.89 20.11 -30.37
CA ASP A 242 94.06 19.31 -30.80
C ASP A 242 93.74 17.80 -30.79
N LYS A 243 94.50 17.02 -31.57
CA LYS A 243 94.44 15.56 -31.78
C LYS A 243 94.92 14.76 -30.56
N GLY A 244 94.39 13.53 -30.37
CA GLY A 244 95.10 12.50 -29.58
C GLY A 244 94.25 11.37 -28.96
N ASN A 245 94.07 10.28 -29.71
CA ASN A 245 94.03 8.85 -29.35
C ASN A 245 93.73 8.38 -27.88
N SER A 246 92.72 7.52 -27.68
CA SER A 246 92.88 6.08 -27.29
C SER A 246 91.59 5.40 -26.78
N ALA A 247 91.23 4.27 -27.43
CA ALA A 247 90.71 2.99 -26.91
C ALA A 247 89.62 2.90 -25.78
N ASN A 248 88.38 2.52 -26.18
CA ASN A 248 87.52 1.36 -25.78
C ASN A 248 87.57 0.71 -24.35
N PRO A 249 86.56 -0.09 -23.90
CA PRO A 249 85.14 -0.25 -24.32
C PRO A 249 84.08 -0.56 -23.19
N ASP A 250 82.80 -0.54 -23.59
CA ASP A 250 81.64 -1.43 -23.22
C ASP A 250 81.00 -1.50 -21.80
N ILE A 251 79.69 -1.85 -21.85
CA ILE A 251 78.96 -2.82 -20.99
C ILE A 251 77.83 -2.32 -20.04
N LEU A 252 76.61 -2.75 -20.40
CA LEU A 252 75.39 -3.07 -19.61
C LEU A 252 74.40 -1.96 -19.20
N GLY A 253 73.14 -2.17 -19.61
CA GLY A 253 71.97 -1.56 -18.97
C GLY A 253 70.65 -1.62 -19.73
N GLU A 254 70.33 -2.72 -20.43
CA GLU A 254 68.92 -2.98 -20.80
C GLU A 254 68.12 -3.26 -19.52
N SER A 255 67.16 -2.39 -19.20
CA SER A 255 65.99 -2.77 -18.41
C SER A 255 64.76 -2.13 -19.03
N GLU A 256 63.96 -3.00 -19.64
CA GLU A 256 62.62 -2.75 -20.14
C GLU A 256 61.76 -2.09 -19.05
N ASP A 257 61.25 -0.89 -19.29
CA ASP A 257 60.08 -0.39 -18.56
C ASP A 257 58.85 -0.65 -19.42
N THR A 258 58.06 -1.60 -18.94
CA THR A 258 56.74 -1.95 -19.46
C THR A 258 55.74 -0.91 -18.96
N ASP A 259 55.22 -0.12 -19.87
CA ASP A 259 54.07 0.75 -19.61
C ASP A 259 52.84 -0.09 -19.26
N VAL A 260 52.42 -0.04 -17.99
CA VAL A 260 51.07 -0.40 -17.56
C VAL A 260 50.35 0.88 -17.14
N ILE A 261 49.49 1.35 -18.04
CA ILE A 261 48.55 2.46 -17.80
C ILE A 261 47.35 1.89 -17.05
N PHE A 262 46.99 2.52 -15.92
CA PHE A 262 45.65 2.41 -15.30
C PHE A 262 44.69 3.44 -15.88
#